data_AF-A0A9D6PQT2-F1
#
_entry.id   AF-A0A9D6PQT2-F1
#
_cell.length_a   1.000
_cell.length_b   1.000
_cell.length_c   1.000
_cell.angle_alpha   90.00
_cell.angle_beta   90.00
_cell.angle_gamma   90.00
#
_symmetry.space_group_name_H-M   'P 1'
#
loop_
_entity.id
_entity.type
_entity.pdbx_description
1 polymer ?
#
loop_
_entity_poly.entity_id
_entity_poly.type
_entity_poly.pdbx_seq_one_letter_code
_entity_poly.pdbx_strand_id
1 'polypeptide(L)'
;MNLNTDHLKRCITTLESSLELYAKSAHESIEQEVFRNAIIKGYELVQETSFKLLKRALKDFGYSGKKLDATPVKEILRLAATHGLMTVAEVERWFVYRDNRNNTAHDYGEGFAKETLVLLPDFIVDTKILESVLQRRFNKGA
;
A
#
# COMPACT_ATOMS: atom_id res chain seq x y z
N MET A 1 -12.27 6.09 -17.22
CA MET A 1 -12.22 7.18 -16.20
C MET A 1 -10.83 7.85 -16.18
N ASN A 2 -10.67 9.06 -15.61
CA ASN A 2 -9.33 9.61 -15.28
C ASN A 2 -8.99 9.35 -13.80
N LEU A 3 -7.89 8.65 -13.52
CA LEU A 3 -7.38 8.40 -12.17
C LEU A 3 -6.14 9.25 -11.88
N ASN A 4 -6.25 10.10 -10.86
CA ASN A 4 -5.10 10.78 -10.28
C ASN A 4 -4.45 9.87 -9.21
N THR A 5 -3.15 9.60 -9.38
CA THR A 5 -2.32 8.78 -8.49
C THR A 5 -1.33 9.60 -7.63
N ASP A 6 -1.33 10.93 -7.73
CA ASP A 6 -0.36 11.82 -7.07
C ASP A 6 -0.37 11.66 -5.55
N HIS A 7 -1.56 11.48 -4.97
CA HIS A 7 -1.66 11.24 -3.53
C HIS A 7 -1.00 9.92 -3.12
N LEU A 8 -1.18 8.85 -3.90
CA LEU A 8 -0.52 7.57 -3.64
C LEU A 8 1.00 7.73 -3.75
N LYS A 9 1.48 8.40 -4.80
CA LYS A 9 2.91 8.68 -4.99
C LYS A 9 3.49 9.45 -3.81
N ARG A 10 2.78 10.49 -3.32
CA ARG A 10 3.20 11.25 -2.14
C ARG A 10 3.26 10.37 -0.89
N CYS A 11 2.29 9.49 -0.68
CA CYS A 11 2.28 8.57 0.46
C CYS A 11 3.46 7.58 0.40
N ILE A 12 3.74 7.02 -0.78
CA ILE A 12 4.91 6.14 -0.99
C ILE A 12 6.19 6.88 -0.63
N THR A 13 6.40 8.08 -1.18
CA THR A 13 7.60 8.87 -0.90
C THR A 13 7.76 9.18 0.59
N THR A 14 6.68 9.56 1.28
CA THR A 14 6.73 9.82 2.73
C THR A 14 7.08 8.56 3.52
N LEU A 15 6.56 7.39 3.14
CA LEU A 15 6.89 6.11 3.78
C LEU A 15 8.37 5.75 3.57
N GLU A 16 8.88 5.88 2.34
CA GLU A 16 10.30 5.69 2.02
C GLU A 16 11.20 6.60 2.86
N SER A 17 10.90 7.90 2.88
CA SER A 17 11.69 8.85 3.69
C SER A 17 11.63 8.53 5.18
N SER A 18 10.49 8.06 5.70
CA SER A 18 10.35 7.68 7.10
C SER A 18 11.23 6.46 7.45
N LEU A 19 11.34 5.50 6.54
CA LEU A 19 12.24 4.34 6.70
C LEU A 19 13.71 4.73 6.70
N GLU A 20 14.11 5.60 5.78
CA GLU A 20 15.48 6.10 5.73
C GLU A 20 15.86 6.87 7.00
N LEU A 21 14.95 7.72 7.49
CA LEU A 21 15.19 8.51 8.70
C LEU A 21 15.19 7.63 9.95
N TYR A 22 14.31 6.63 10.03
CA TYR A 22 14.32 5.62 11.09
C TYR A 22 15.67 4.89 11.17
N ALA A 23 16.21 4.46 10.03
CA ALA A 23 17.48 3.74 9.96
C ALA A 23 18.69 4.60 10.34
N LYS A 24 18.61 5.92 10.14
CA LYS A 24 19.66 6.89 10.51
C LYS A 24 19.56 7.37 11.95
N SER A 25 18.42 7.16 12.60
CA SER A 25 18.20 7.61 13.98
C SER A 25 18.96 6.75 14.98
N ALA A 26 19.36 7.35 16.09
CA ALA A 26 20.00 6.62 17.18
C ALA A 26 19.05 5.54 17.73
N HIS A 27 19.62 4.39 18.08
CA HIS A 27 18.82 3.28 18.60
C HIS A 27 18.09 3.69 19.88
N GLU A 28 16.79 3.37 19.96
CA GLU A 28 15.90 3.71 21.07
C GLU A 28 15.77 5.21 21.38
N SER A 29 16.12 6.08 20.42
CA SER A 29 15.90 7.51 20.57
C SER A 29 14.43 7.88 20.31
N ILE A 30 14.02 9.04 20.84
CA ILE A 30 12.68 9.60 20.59
C ILE A 30 12.47 9.82 19.09
N GLU A 31 13.50 10.23 18.35
CA GLU A 31 13.43 10.38 16.90
C GLU A 31 13.14 9.04 16.21
N GLN A 32 13.80 7.96 16.63
CA GLN A 32 13.54 6.63 16.09
C GLN A 32 12.10 6.18 16.38
N GLU A 33 11.57 6.48 17.58
CA GLU A 33 10.16 6.22 17.92
C GLU A 33 9.19 7.05 17.05
N VAL A 34 9.48 8.33 16.83
CA VAL A 34 8.69 9.20 15.95
C VAL A 34 8.64 8.63 14.53
N PHE A 35 9.78 8.22 13.97
CA PHE A 35 9.79 7.63 12.63
C PHE A 35 9.14 6.25 12.58
N ARG A 36 9.22 5.46 13.65
CA ARG A 36 8.46 4.20 13.78
C ARG A 36 6.96 4.44 13.61
N ASN A 37 6.43 5.40 14.36
CA ASN A 37 5.02 5.77 14.29
C ASN A 37 4.64 6.31 12.91
N ALA A 38 5.51 7.11 12.29
CA ALA A 38 5.33 7.59 10.92
C ALA A 38 5.31 6.45 9.90
N ILE A 39 6.17 5.43 10.04
CA ILE A 39 6.19 4.23 9.19
C ILE A 39 4.90 3.45 9.32
N ILE A 40 4.45 3.15 10.55
CA ILE A 40 3.21 2.39 10.79
C ILE A 40 2.03 3.11 10.13
N LYS A 41 1.94 4.43 10.33
CA LYS A 41 0.85 5.21 9.73
C LYS A 41 0.97 5.32 8.21
N GLY A 42 2.19 5.52 7.70
CA GLY A 42 2.48 5.57 6.28
C GLY A 42 2.11 4.26 5.57
N TYR A 43 2.45 3.12 6.18
CA TYR A 43 2.10 1.80 5.68
C TYR A 43 0.59 1.59 5.56
N GLU A 44 -0.17 1.97 6.59
CA GLU A 44 -1.63 1.97 6.55
C GLU A 44 -2.18 2.85 5.41
N LEU A 45 -1.68 4.09 5.31
CA LEU A 45 -2.18 5.08 4.37
C LEU A 45 -1.92 4.68 2.91
N VAL A 46 -0.75 4.10 2.62
CA VAL A 46 -0.40 3.59 1.29
C VAL A 46 -1.35 2.46 0.89
N GLN A 47 -1.64 1.51 1.79
CA GLN A 47 -2.60 0.43 1.53
C GLN A 47 -4.02 0.96 1.29
N GLU A 48 -4.51 1.83 2.17
CA GLU A 48 -5.85 2.42 2.04
C GLU A 48 -6.02 3.16 0.71
N THR A 49 -5.03 3.96 0.34
CA THR A 49 -5.03 4.74 -0.90
C THR A 49 -4.99 3.82 -2.13
N SER A 50 -4.16 2.77 -2.08
CA SER A 50 -4.06 1.76 -3.14
C SER A 50 -5.39 1.04 -3.37
N PHE A 51 -6.07 0.61 -2.30
CA PHE A 51 -7.37 -0.07 -2.42
C PHE A 51 -8.47 0.86 -2.89
N LYS A 52 -8.47 2.14 -2.48
CA LYS A 52 -9.40 3.14 -3.02
C LYS A 52 -9.21 3.31 -4.52
N LEU A 53 -7.96 3.40 -4.99
CA LEU A 53 -7.68 3.53 -6.42
C LEU A 53 -8.03 2.26 -7.20
N LEU A 54 -7.73 1.07 -6.68
CA LEU A 54 -8.15 -0.20 -7.27
C LEU A 54 -9.67 -0.32 -7.40
N LYS A 55 -10.42 0.00 -6.34
CA LYS A 55 -11.88 0.05 -6.40
C LYS A 55 -12.37 1.03 -7.47
N ARG A 56 -11.76 2.21 -7.58
CA ARG A 56 -12.13 3.14 -8.66
C ARG A 56 -11.83 2.54 -10.04
N ALA A 57 -10.64 1.97 -10.25
CA ALA A 57 -10.24 1.35 -11.51
C ALA A 57 -11.18 0.21 -11.92
N LEU A 58 -11.62 -0.61 -10.95
CA LEU A 58 -12.56 -1.70 -11.19
C LEU A 58 -13.91 -1.22 -11.74
N LYS A 59 -14.33 0.04 -11.50
CA LYS A 59 -15.58 0.56 -12.09
C LYS A 59 -15.59 0.56 -13.62
N ASP A 60 -14.42 0.72 -14.27
CA ASP A 60 -14.30 0.67 -15.73
C ASP A 60 -14.52 -0.75 -16.30
N PHE A 61 -14.57 -1.78 -15.44
CA PHE A 61 -14.89 -3.17 -15.79
C PHE A 61 -16.33 -3.57 -15.44
N GLY A 62 -17.21 -2.60 -15.18
CA GLY A 62 -18.65 -2.81 -14.96
C GLY A 62 -19.06 -3.10 -13.51
N TYR A 63 -18.15 -3.01 -12.54
CA TYR A 63 -18.51 -3.14 -11.13
C TYR A 63 -19.11 -1.84 -10.58
N SER A 64 -20.25 -1.93 -9.90
CA SER A 64 -20.87 -0.78 -9.23
C SER A 64 -20.10 -0.38 -7.97
N GLY A 65 -20.11 0.92 -7.64
CA GLY A 65 -19.46 1.44 -6.43
C GLY A 65 -19.97 0.74 -5.15
N LYS A 66 -21.30 0.61 -5.01
CA LYS A 66 -21.92 -0.07 -3.86
C LYS A 66 -21.41 -1.51 -3.68
N LYS A 67 -21.24 -2.26 -4.77
CA LYS A 67 -20.70 -3.62 -4.72
C LYS A 67 -19.25 -3.61 -4.23
N LEU A 68 -18.41 -2.76 -4.81
CA LEU A 68 -16.99 -2.67 -4.47
C LEU A 68 -16.75 -2.17 -3.04
N ASP A 69 -17.61 -1.30 -2.52
CA ASP A 69 -17.53 -0.81 -1.15
C ASP A 69 -17.80 -1.92 -0.13
N ALA A 70 -18.77 -2.80 -0.42
CA ALA A 70 -19.06 -3.99 0.38
C ALA A 70 -18.10 -5.18 0.14
N THR A 71 -17.20 -5.08 -0.85
CA THR A 71 -16.29 -6.17 -1.21
C THR A 71 -15.06 -6.18 -0.29
N PRO A 72 -14.71 -7.32 0.33
CA PRO A 72 -13.49 -7.46 1.13
C PRO A 72 -12.23 -7.14 0.33
N VAL A 73 -11.21 -6.56 0.98
CA VAL A 73 -9.96 -6.15 0.32
C VAL A 73 -9.27 -7.30 -0.42
N LYS A 74 -9.20 -8.50 0.18
CA LYS A 74 -8.60 -9.66 -0.48
C LYS A 74 -9.33 -10.03 -1.78
N GLU A 75 -10.64 -9.80 -1.83
CA GLU A 75 -11.43 -10.02 -3.04
C GLU A 75 -11.22 -8.90 -4.08
N ILE A 76 -11.07 -7.63 -3.64
CA ILE A 76 -10.67 -6.53 -4.53
C ILE A 76 -9.35 -6.82 -5.25
N LEU A 77 -8.36 -7.37 -4.54
CA LEU A 77 -7.07 -7.75 -5.10
C LEU A 77 -7.21 -8.88 -6.14
N ARG A 78 -8.03 -9.90 -5.87
CA ARG A 78 -8.31 -10.96 -6.86
C ARG A 78 -8.98 -10.41 -8.11
N LEU A 79 -9.97 -9.53 -7.96
CA LEU A 79 -10.61 -8.87 -9.09
C LEU A 79 -9.61 -8.03 -9.89
N ALA A 80 -8.68 -7.34 -9.21
CA ALA A 80 -7.61 -6.60 -9.88
C ALA A 80 -6.74 -7.52 -10.75
N ALA A 81 -6.40 -8.72 -10.26
CA ALA A 81 -5.67 -9.70 -11.06
C ALA A 81 -6.47 -10.23 -12.25
N THR A 82 -7.76 -10.54 -12.07
CA THR A 82 -8.64 -10.98 -13.16
C THR A 82 -8.67 -10.00 -14.34
N HIS A 83 -8.54 -8.70 -14.05
CA HIS A 83 -8.57 -7.64 -15.07
C HIS A 83 -7.19 -7.15 -15.52
N GLY A 84 -6.12 -7.85 -15.11
CA GLY A 84 -4.74 -7.55 -15.48
C GLY A 84 -4.23 -6.22 -14.92
N LEU A 85 -4.76 -5.77 -13.78
CA LEU A 85 -4.23 -4.64 -13.01
C LEU A 85 -3.10 -5.08 -12.07
N MET A 86 -3.07 -6.37 -11.73
CA MET A 86 -2.05 -7.02 -10.92
C MET A 86 -1.80 -8.43 -11.46
N THR A 87 -0.65 -9.01 -11.17
CA THR A 87 -0.36 -10.43 -11.36
C THR A 87 -0.83 -11.24 -10.16
N VAL A 88 -0.97 -12.56 -10.32
CA VAL A 88 -1.30 -13.47 -9.19
C VAL A 88 -0.23 -13.40 -8.11
N ALA A 89 1.05 -13.39 -8.49
CA ALA A 89 2.17 -13.29 -7.55
C ALA A 89 2.17 -11.97 -6.76
N GLU A 90 1.80 -10.85 -7.39
CA GLU A 90 1.60 -9.58 -6.68
C GLU A 90 0.44 -9.69 -5.68
N VAL A 91 -0.70 -10.27 -6.06
CA VAL A 91 -1.83 -10.46 -5.14
C VAL A 91 -1.45 -11.26 -3.90
N GLU A 92 -0.67 -12.33 -4.07
CA GLU A 92 -0.19 -13.15 -2.95
C GLU A 92 0.68 -12.34 -1.98
N ARG A 93 1.63 -11.53 -2.49
CA ARG A 93 2.42 -10.62 -1.65
C ARG A 93 1.55 -9.59 -0.94
N TRP A 94 0.56 -9.03 -1.63
CA TRP A 94 -0.39 -8.07 -1.03
C TRP A 94 -1.27 -8.68 0.05
N PHE A 95 -1.54 -9.99 0.03
CA PHE A 95 -2.19 -10.66 1.15
C PHE A 95 -1.30 -10.66 2.39
N VAL A 96 0.00 -10.96 2.23
CA VAL A 96 0.97 -10.91 3.33
C VAL A 96 1.05 -9.51 3.94
N TYR A 97 1.14 -8.48 3.10
CA TYR A 97 1.17 -7.09 3.57
C TYR A 97 -0.11 -6.72 4.34
N ARG A 98 -1.27 -7.14 3.83
CA ARG A 98 -2.56 -6.84 4.47
C ARG A 98 -2.72 -7.53 5.82
N ASP A 99 -2.24 -8.77 5.93
CA ASP A 99 -2.31 -9.57 7.15
C ASP A 99 -1.35 -9.03 8.21
N ASN A 100 -0.10 -8.71 7.82
CA ASN A 100 0.86 -8.04 8.71
C ASN A 100 0.31 -6.68 9.22
N ARG A 101 -0.34 -5.88 8.35
CA ARG A 101 -0.96 -4.61 8.75
C ARG A 101 -1.96 -4.78 9.91
N ASN A 102 -2.76 -5.84 9.90
CA ASN A 102 -3.73 -6.10 10.98
C ASN A 102 -3.06 -6.34 12.33
N ASN A 103 -1.82 -6.83 12.33
CA ASN A 103 -1.07 -7.16 13.55
C ASN A 103 -0.23 -5.98 14.05
N THR A 104 0.26 -5.11 13.16
CA THR A 104 1.13 -3.97 13.50
C THR A 104 0.55 -2.95 14.48
N ALA A 105 -0.77 -2.85 14.62
CA ALA A 105 -1.38 -1.85 15.50
C ALA A 105 -1.11 -2.12 17.00
N HIS A 106 -0.68 -3.34 17.34
CA HIS A 106 -0.51 -3.79 18.73
C HIS A 106 0.96 -4.09 19.10
N ASP A 107 1.86 -4.19 18.13
CA ASP A 107 3.27 -4.54 18.35
C ASP A 107 4.20 -3.44 17.84
N TYR A 108 4.56 -2.53 18.76
CA TYR A 108 5.50 -1.45 18.52
C TYR A 108 6.96 -1.86 18.81
N GLY A 109 7.22 -3.12 19.18
CA GLY A 109 8.51 -3.61 19.69
C GLY A 109 9.21 -4.54 18.69
N GLU A 110 9.43 -5.80 19.11
CA GLU A 110 10.13 -6.79 18.28
C GLU A 110 9.38 -7.16 17.00
N GLY A 111 8.04 -7.29 17.03
CA GLY A 111 7.28 -7.66 15.83
C GLY A 111 7.30 -6.58 14.76
N PHE A 112 7.38 -5.31 15.13
CA PHE A 112 7.63 -4.23 14.17
C PHE A 112 8.95 -4.46 13.42
N ALA A 113 10.04 -4.77 14.13
CA ALA A 113 11.36 -4.94 13.52
C ALA A 113 11.51 -6.26 12.75
N LYS A 114 11.01 -7.37 13.29
CA LYS A 114 11.17 -8.71 12.71
C LYS A 114 10.20 -9.01 11.57
N GLU A 115 8.99 -8.45 11.62
CA GLU A 115 7.95 -8.74 10.63
C GLU A 115 7.70 -7.57 9.70
N THR A 116 7.49 -6.38 10.24
CA THR A 116 7.01 -5.24 9.44
C THR A 116 8.12 -4.62 8.62
N LEU A 117 9.24 -4.24 9.26
CA LEU A 117 10.37 -3.62 8.57
C LEU A 117 10.93 -4.49 7.43
N VAL A 118 10.87 -5.82 7.59
CA VAL A 118 11.34 -6.78 6.58
C VAL A 118 10.47 -6.76 5.31
N LEU A 119 9.16 -6.52 5.45
CA LEU A 119 8.22 -6.51 4.33
C LEU A 119 8.17 -5.18 3.56
N LEU A 120 8.55 -4.07 4.21
CA LEU A 120 8.35 -2.73 3.66
C LEU A 120 9.13 -2.43 2.37
N PRO A 121 10.37 -2.89 2.16
CA PRO A 121 11.08 -2.69 0.90
C PRO A 121 10.32 -3.26 -0.30
N ASP A 122 9.87 -4.52 -0.21
CA ASP A 122 9.11 -5.18 -1.28
C ASP A 122 7.72 -4.55 -1.45
N PHE A 123 7.07 -4.19 -0.34
CA PHE A 123 5.79 -3.48 -0.37
C PHE A 123 5.88 -2.14 -1.12
N ILE A 124 6.95 -1.38 -0.90
CA ILE A 124 7.18 -0.09 -1.59
C ILE A 124 7.34 -0.32 -3.10
N VAL A 125 8.14 -1.32 -3.49
CA VAL A 125 8.33 -1.68 -4.90
C VAL A 125 7.00 -2.07 -5.54
N ASP A 126 6.25 -2.97 -4.91
CA ASP A 126 4.94 -3.43 -5.40
C ASP A 126 3.93 -2.28 -5.50
N THR A 127 3.95 -1.34 -4.56
CA THR A 127 3.05 -0.18 -4.61
C THR A 127 3.44 0.78 -5.74
N LYS A 128 4.74 0.98 -6.01
CA LYS A 128 5.21 1.76 -7.18
C LYS A 128 4.78 1.10 -8.49
N ILE A 129 4.87 -0.22 -8.58
CA ILE A 129 4.41 -0.97 -9.76
C ILE A 129 2.91 -0.76 -9.97
N LEU A 130 2.10 -0.95 -8.91
CA LEU A 130 0.66 -0.73 -8.96
C LEU A 130 0.32 0.71 -9.38
N GLU A 131 0.97 1.71 -8.78
CA GLU A 131 0.81 3.12 -9.12
C GLU A 131 1.07 3.36 -10.62
N SER A 132 2.17 2.83 -11.14
CA SER A 132 2.55 2.95 -12.56
C SER A 132 1.58 2.23 -13.50
N VAL A 133 1.01 1.09 -13.10
CA VAL A 133 -0.03 0.40 -13.88
C VAL A 133 -1.31 1.23 -13.92
N LEU A 134 -1.76 1.75 -12.77
CA LEU A 134 -2.96 2.56 -12.68
C LEU A 134 -2.81 3.88 -13.45
N GLN A 135 -1.66 4.54 -13.34
CA GLN A 135 -1.37 5.76 -14.07
C GLN A 135 -1.39 5.51 -15.59
N ARG A 136 -0.63 4.51 -16.08
CA ARG A 136 -0.59 4.21 -17.53
C ARG A 136 -1.94 3.85 -18.12
N ARG A 137 -2.77 3.12 -17.36
CA ARG A 137 -4.03 2.58 -17.88
C ARG A 137 -5.19 3.56 -17.75
N PHE A 138 -5.15 4.49 -16.79
CA PHE A 138 -6.29 5.34 -16.45
C PHE A 138 -5.99 6.84 -16.38
N ASN A 139 -4.74 7.28 -16.51
CA ASN A 139 -4.45 8.70 -16.69
C ASN A 139 -4.45 9.04 -18.19
N LYS A 140 -5.54 9.65 -18.68
CA LYS A 140 -5.67 10.15 -20.07
C LYS A 140 -5.05 11.55 -20.22
N GLY A 141 -3.83 11.71 -19.72
CA GLY A 141 -3.10 12.98 -19.70
C GLY A 141 -1.60 12.76 -19.77
N ALA A 142 -1.13 12.41 -20.97
CA ALA A 142 0.21 12.63 -21.47
C ALA A 142 0.09 13.03 -22.95
#